data_AF-A0A545U3Y7-F1
#
_entry.id   AF-A0A545U3Y7-F1
#
_cell.length_a   1.000
_cell.length_b   1.000
_cell.length_c   1.000
_cell.angle_alpha   90.00
_cell.angle_beta   90.00
_cell.angle_gamma   90.00
#
_symmetry.space_group_name_H-M   'P 1'
#
loop_
_entity.id
_entity.type
_entity.pdbx_description
1 polymer ?
#
loop_
_entity_poly.entity_id
_entity_poly.type
_entity_poly.pdbx_seq_one_letter_code
_entity_poly.pdbx_strand_id
1 'polypeptide(L)'
;MSHKYPDITLLQFAKAPLLGRVKTRMAPVLSESQCLALHRRLTVQVAETIHRAGLCPQELWVGSQPQHAFFTELALRLAVPVHAQEGADLGERMLAAATTVAARARAVIIIGSDCPFIDAAYLEQAITALRDGADAVVGPAHDGGYVLLGLCRPEPRLFSGIPWGTDRVWSLTRERLRELAWRFHELAPLADIDRPQDLALLETD
;
A
#
# COMPACT_ATOMS: atom_id res chain seq x y z
N MET A 1 20.80 -9.06 0.23
CA MET A 1 21.30 -7.70 -0.13
C MET A 1 21.27 -6.85 1.13
N SER A 2 22.21 -5.91 1.30
CA SER A 2 22.16 -4.96 2.42
C SER A 2 21.28 -3.79 2.00
N HIS A 3 20.13 -3.61 2.67
CA HIS A 3 19.24 -2.47 2.43
C HIS A 3 19.84 -1.18 3.00
N LYS A 4 19.55 -0.03 2.37
CA LYS A 4 19.99 1.29 2.86
C LYS A 4 19.36 1.63 4.22
N TYR A 5 18.12 1.19 4.44
CA TYR A 5 17.32 1.42 5.64
C TYR A 5 16.76 0.09 6.15
N PRO A 6 17.58 -0.76 6.79
CA PRO A 6 17.17 -2.09 7.23
C PRO A 6 16.19 -2.06 8.42
N ASP A 7 16.02 -0.91 9.07
CA ASP A 7 15.15 -0.70 10.23
C ASP A 7 13.73 -0.24 9.86
N ILE A 8 13.42 -0.08 8.57
CA ILE A 8 12.09 0.25 8.06
C ILE A 8 11.65 -0.85 7.11
N THR A 9 10.40 -1.32 7.21
CA THR A 9 9.88 -2.36 6.31
C THR A 9 8.77 -1.82 5.41
N LEU A 10 8.84 -2.13 4.12
CA LEU A 10 7.81 -1.80 3.13
C LEU A 10 6.85 -2.98 2.95
N LEU A 11 5.56 -2.76 3.19
CA LEU A 11 4.51 -3.76 3.05
C LEU A 11 3.65 -3.42 1.84
N GLN A 12 3.68 -4.25 0.82
CA GLN A 12 2.73 -4.13 -0.28
C GLN A 12 1.44 -4.87 0.07
N PHE A 13 0.35 -4.15 0.19
CA PHE A 13 -0.98 -4.70 0.41
C PHE A 13 -1.65 -5.05 -0.92
N ALA A 14 -2.15 -6.27 -1.01
CA ALA A 14 -2.82 -6.77 -2.22
C ALA A 14 -3.96 -7.75 -1.89
N LYS A 15 -4.85 -7.95 -2.86
CA LYS A 15 -5.85 -9.03 -2.87
C LYS A 15 -5.39 -10.14 -3.81
N ALA A 16 -5.77 -11.39 -3.52
CA ALA A 16 -5.60 -12.48 -4.47
C ALA A 16 -6.28 -12.15 -5.81
N PRO A 17 -5.61 -12.37 -6.94
CA PRO A 17 -6.15 -12.08 -8.26
C PRO A 17 -7.15 -13.17 -8.67
N LEU A 18 -8.37 -13.05 -8.16
CA LEU A 18 -9.49 -13.94 -8.46
C LEU A 18 -10.40 -13.30 -9.51
N LEU A 19 -10.78 -14.07 -10.52
CA LEU A 19 -11.69 -13.64 -11.58
C LEU A 19 -13.01 -13.11 -10.99
N GLY A 20 -13.48 -11.95 -11.47
CA GLY A 20 -14.70 -11.30 -10.99
C GLY A 20 -14.62 -10.70 -9.57
N ARG A 21 -13.45 -10.74 -8.90
CA ARG A 21 -13.29 -10.25 -7.51
C ARG A 21 -12.33 -9.07 -7.35
N VAL A 22 -11.60 -8.70 -8.40
CA VAL A 22 -10.65 -7.59 -8.43
C VAL A 22 -11.03 -6.58 -9.50
N LYS A 23 -10.72 -5.30 -9.27
CA LYS A 23 -11.05 -4.19 -10.17
C LYS A 23 -12.51 -4.19 -10.64
N THR A 24 -13.45 -4.54 -9.76
CA THR A 24 -14.88 -4.64 -10.11
C THR A 24 -15.48 -3.29 -10.52
N ARG A 25 -14.91 -2.17 -10.08
CA ARG A 25 -15.28 -0.81 -10.52
C ARG A 25 -14.92 -0.53 -11.99
N MET A 26 -14.04 -1.32 -12.59
CA MET A 26 -13.69 -1.25 -14.03
C MET A 26 -14.63 -2.06 -14.92
N ALA A 27 -15.52 -2.89 -14.35
CA ALA A 27 -16.43 -3.75 -15.10
C ALA A 27 -17.31 -3.05 -16.17
N PRO A 28 -17.65 -1.75 -16.05
CA PRO A 28 -18.37 -1.05 -17.12
C PRO A 28 -17.60 -0.93 -18.45
N VAL A 29 -16.26 -1.00 -18.43
CA VAL A 29 -15.41 -0.82 -19.62
C VAL A 29 -14.44 -1.97 -19.88
N LEU A 30 -14.19 -2.82 -18.88
CA LEU A 30 -13.32 -4.00 -18.96
C LEU A 30 -14.11 -5.27 -18.64
N SER A 31 -13.82 -6.35 -19.35
CA SER A 31 -14.27 -7.69 -18.96
C SER A 31 -13.63 -8.15 -17.65
N GLU A 32 -14.19 -9.17 -17.00
CA GLU A 32 -13.59 -9.73 -15.78
C GLU A 32 -12.14 -10.21 -15.98
N SER A 33 -11.83 -10.75 -17.17
CA SER A 33 -10.47 -11.20 -17.51
C SER A 33 -9.52 -10.03 -17.71
N GLN A 34 -9.99 -8.91 -18.29
CA GLN A 34 -9.22 -7.68 -18.41
C GLN A 34 -8.99 -7.03 -17.04
N CYS A 35 -10.00 -6.99 -16.17
CA CYS A 35 -9.88 -6.55 -14.77
C CYS A 35 -8.84 -7.36 -14.01
N LEU A 36 -8.88 -8.69 -14.16
CA LEU A 36 -7.92 -9.61 -13.56
C LEU A 36 -6.49 -9.38 -14.08
N ALA A 37 -6.32 -9.21 -15.39
CA ALA A 37 -5.03 -8.94 -16.01
C ALA A 37 -4.45 -7.60 -15.53
N LEU A 38 -5.29 -6.55 -15.47
CA LEU A 38 -4.90 -5.24 -14.96
C LEU A 38 -4.44 -5.32 -13.50
N HIS A 39 -5.22 -5.98 -12.63
CA HIS A 39 -4.86 -6.16 -11.22
C HIS A 39 -3.50 -6.86 -11.05
N ARG A 40 -3.27 -7.94 -11.81
CA ARG A 40 -2.00 -8.67 -11.79
C ARG A 40 -0.84 -7.78 -12.25
N ARG A 41 -1.03 -7.03 -13.35
CA ARG A 41 -0.01 -6.12 -13.90
C ARG A 41 0.38 -5.04 -12.88
N LEU A 42 -0.59 -4.35 -12.30
CA LEU A 42 -0.34 -3.29 -11.31
C LEU A 42 0.36 -3.84 -10.07
N THR A 43 -0.13 -4.99 -9.55
CA THR A 43 0.49 -5.64 -8.38
C THR A 43 1.95 -6.00 -8.64
N VAL A 44 2.26 -6.57 -9.81
CA VAL A 44 3.63 -6.90 -10.20
C VAL A 44 4.50 -5.65 -10.35
N GLN A 45 3.99 -4.61 -11.01
CA GLN A 45 4.72 -3.37 -11.26
C GLN A 45 5.10 -2.67 -9.94
N VAL A 46 4.18 -2.56 -9.00
CA VAL A 46 4.47 -2.01 -7.66
C VAL A 46 5.50 -2.87 -6.92
N ALA A 47 5.33 -4.19 -6.95
CA ALA A 47 6.24 -5.13 -6.28
C ALA A 47 7.67 -5.03 -6.81
N GLU A 48 7.82 -4.98 -8.13
CA GLU A 48 9.10 -4.83 -8.81
C GLU A 48 9.74 -3.46 -8.59
N THR A 49 8.92 -2.41 -8.50
CA THR A 49 9.43 -1.05 -8.26
C THR A 49 10.00 -0.94 -6.85
N ILE A 50 9.28 -1.45 -5.84
CA ILE A 50 9.78 -1.55 -4.46
C ILE A 50 11.06 -2.39 -4.42
N HIS A 51 11.05 -3.56 -5.05
CA HIS A 51 12.20 -4.48 -5.05
C HIS A 51 13.44 -3.85 -5.69
N ARG A 52 13.28 -3.22 -6.85
CA ARG A 52 14.36 -2.57 -7.60
C ARG A 52 14.92 -1.35 -6.88
N ALA A 53 14.07 -0.60 -6.17
CA ALA A 53 14.53 0.51 -5.33
C ALA A 53 15.47 0.00 -4.22
N GLY A 54 15.23 -1.20 -3.68
CA GLY A 54 16.15 -1.88 -2.76
C GLY A 54 16.43 -1.14 -1.45
N LEU A 55 15.63 -0.12 -1.13
CA LEU A 55 15.86 0.80 -0.03
C LEU A 55 15.70 0.14 1.34
N CYS A 56 14.72 -0.76 1.45
CA CYS A 56 14.24 -1.37 2.70
C CYS A 56 13.89 -2.86 2.46
N PRO A 57 13.84 -3.70 3.51
CA PRO A 57 13.13 -4.97 3.47
C PRO A 57 11.71 -4.81 2.93
N GLN A 58 11.32 -5.69 2.01
CA GLN A 58 10.00 -5.70 1.36
C GLN A 58 9.22 -6.96 1.75
N GLU A 59 7.91 -6.81 1.93
CA GLU A 59 6.99 -7.92 2.21
C GLU A 59 5.70 -7.79 1.41
N LEU A 60 5.10 -8.92 1.05
CA LEU A 60 3.80 -8.98 0.41
C LEU A 60 2.74 -9.36 1.45
N TRP A 61 1.69 -8.57 1.57
CA TRP A 61 0.60 -8.79 2.52
C TRP A 61 -0.71 -8.99 1.77
N VAL A 62 -1.28 -10.20 1.86
CA VAL A 62 -2.37 -10.65 0.98
C VAL A 62 -3.65 -10.90 1.78
N GLY A 63 -4.73 -10.16 1.47
CA GLY A 63 -5.94 -10.17 2.28
C GLY A 63 -6.90 -11.35 2.10
N SER A 64 -6.71 -12.16 1.07
CA SER A 64 -7.49 -13.38 0.85
C SER A 64 -6.63 -14.38 0.09
N GLN A 65 -6.61 -15.65 0.50
CA GLN A 65 -5.79 -16.69 -0.15
C GLN A 65 -4.31 -16.30 -0.31
N PRO A 66 -3.58 -16.05 0.80
CA PRO A 66 -2.13 -15.72 0.75
C PRO A 66 -1.29 -16.79 0.03
N GLN A 67 -1.76 -18.03 -0.01
CA GLN A 67 -1.16 -19.17 -0.72
C GLN A 67 -1.50 -19.23 -2.22
N HIS A 68 -2.19 -18.22 -2.77
CA HIS A 68 -2.54 -18.19 -4.19
C HIS A 68 -1.27 -18.21 -5.06
N ALA A 69 -1.23 -19.08 -6.07
CA ALA A 69 -0.03 -19.35 -6.89
C ALA A 69 0.66 -18.08 -7.43
N PHE A 70 -0.12 -17.10 -7.86
CA PHE A 70 0.38 -15.77 -8.26
C PHE A 70 1.35 -15.14 -7.23
N PHE A 71 1.02 -15.16 -5.93
CA PHE A 71 1.89 -14.60 -4.90
C PHE A 71 3.05 -15.52 -4.57
N THR A 72 2.87 -16.84 -4.63
CA THR A 72 3.97 -17.81 -4.51
C THR A 72 5.04 -17.57 -5.58
N GLU A 73 4.63 -17.42 -6.84
CA GLU A 73 5.54 -17.14 -7.97
C GLU A 73 6.22 -15.78 -7.84
N LEU A 74 5.45 -14.73 -7.48
CA LEU A 74 5.97 -13.38 -7.30
C LEU A 74 6.99 -13.32 -6.14
N ALA A 75 6.68 -13.96 -5.02
CA ALA A 75 7.54 -14.03 -3.85
C ALA A 75 8.85 -14.77 -4.12
N LEU A 76 8.79 -15.91 -4.83
CA LEU A 76 9.98 -16.65 -5.25
C LEU A 76 10.86 -15.81 -6.17
N ARG A 77 10.24 -15.09 -7.13
CA ARG A 77 10.94 -14.25 -8.10
C ARG A 77 11.65 -13.06 -7.46
N LEU A 78 11.04 -12.45 -6.45
CA LEU A 78 11.60 -11.29 -5.73
C LEU A 78 12.36 -11.67 -4.45
N ALA A 79 12.35 -12.95 -4.06
CA ALA A 79 12.88 -13.44 -2.79
C ALA A 79 12.35 -12.66 -1.56
N VAL A 80 11.04 -12.41 -1.52
CA VAL A 80 10.36 -11.69 -0.43
C VAL A 80 9.34 -12.57 0.29
N PRO A 81 9.10 -12.37 1.60
CA PRO A 81 8.08 -13.13 2.33
C PRO A 81 6.66 -12.70 1.95
N VAL A 82 5.72 -13.64 2.12
CA VAL A 82 4.28 -13.41 1.97
C VAL A 82 3.60 -13.63 3.31
N HIS A 83 2.74 -12.68 3.68
CA HIS A 83 1.94 -12.69 4.91
C HIS A 83 0.46 -12.59 4.58
N ALA A 84 -0.38 -13.17 5.43
CA ALA A 84 -1.83 -12.95 5.38
C ALA A 84 -2.16 -11.60 6.00
N GLN A 85 -3.13 -10.86 5.44
CA GLN A 85 -3.73 -9.76 6.18
C GLN A 85 -4.78 -10.31 7.14
N GLU A 86 -4.79 -9.82 8.38
CA GLU A 86 -5.68 -10.27 9.44
C GLU A 86 -6.55 -9.11 9.93
N GLY A 87 -7.87 -9.27 9.91
CA GLY A 87 -8.83 -8.23 10.31
C GLY A 87 -10.11 -8.26 9.49
N ALA A 88 -11.20 -7.80 10.09
CA ALA A 88 -12.54 -7.78 9.49
C ALA A 88 -12.63 -6.75 8.36
N ASP A 89 -11.98 -5.60 8.52
CA ASP A 89 -11.92 -4.53 7.51
C ASP A 89 -10.48 -4.16 7.12
N LEU A 90 -10.33 -3.19 6.21
CA LEU A 90 -9.02 -2.74 5.74
C LEU A 90 -8.18 -2.08 6.84
N GLY A 91 -8.83 -1.35 7.76
CA GLY A 91 -8.17 -0.66 8.86
C GLY A 91 -7.58 -1.63 9.88
N GLU A 92 -8.38 -2.62 10.29
CA GLU A 92 -7.92 -3.70 11.18
C GLU A 92 -6.73 -4.46 10.56
N ARG A 93 -6.78 -4.72 9.25
CA ARG A 93 -5.69 -5.36 8.51
C ARG A 93 -4.41 -4.55 8.49
N MET A 94 -4.50 -3.24 8.24
CA MET A 94 -3.35 -2.35 8.28
C MET A 94 -2.78 -2.25 9.70
N LEU A 95 -3.64 -2.14 10.72
CA LEU A 95 -3.23 -2.11 12.12
C LEU A 95 -2.52 -3.40 12.55
N ALA A 96 -3.06 -4.57 12.18
CA ALA A 96 -2.47 -5.86 12.50
C ALA A 96 -1.09 -6.02 11.84
N ALA A 97 -0.96 -5.64 10.57
CA ALA A 97 0.31 -5.68 9.85
C ALA A 97 1.34 -4.71 10.45
N ALA A 98 0.94 -3.47 10.72
CA ALA A 98 1.79 -2.48 11.35
C ALA A 98 2.26 -2.93 12.74
N THR A 99 1.37 -3.54 13.53
CA THR A 99 1.69 -4.07 14.86
C THR A 99 2.68 -5.21 14.79
N THR A 100 2.48 -6.14 13.84
CA THR A 100 3.39 -7.28 13.61
C THR A 100 4.79 -6.81 13.24
N VAL A 101 4.89 -5.80 12.37
CA VAL A 101 6.18 -5.29 11.89
C VAL A 101 6.88 -4.41 12.92
N ALA A 102 6.13 -3.63 13.72
CA ALA A 102 6.67 -2.79 14.78
C ALA A 102 7.44 -3.57 15.86
N ALA A 103 7.21 -4.88 15.98
CA ALA A 103 7.97 -5.74 16.89
C ALA A 103 9.44 -5.96 16.44
N ARG A 104 9.78 -5.67 15.17
CA ARG A 104 11.10 -5.94 14.60
C ARG A 104 11.66 -4.82 13.70
N ALA A 105 10.89 -3.77 13.46
CA ALA A 105 11.31 -2.61 12.68
C ALA A 105 10.95 -1.32 13.43
N ARG A 106 11.75 -0.28 13.23
CA ARG A 106 11.53 1.06 13.78
C ARG A 106 10.28 1.70 13.19
N ALA A 107 10.02 1.47 11.91
CA ALA A 107 8.84 1.98 11.22
C ALA A 107 8.38 1.02 10.13
N VAL A 108 7.13 1.21 9.70
CA VAL A 108 6.50 0.44 8.64
C VAL A 108 5.92 1.39 7.61
N ILE A 109 5.97 1.02 6.34
CA ILE A 109 5.29 1.74 5.26
C ILE A 109 4.40 0.76 4.51
N ILE A 110 3.09 1.01 4.54
CA ILE A 110 2.08 0.22 3.84
C ILE A 110 1.81 0.89 2.49
N ILE A 111 1.85 0.12 1.41
CA ILE A 111 1.71 0.58 0.03
C ILE A 111 0.59 -0.22 -0.66
N GLY A 112 -0.34 0.47 -1.32
CA GLY A 112 -1.36 -0.16 -2.14
C GLY A 112 -0.80 -0.71 -3.46
N SER A 113 -1.38 -1.80 -3.97
CA SER A 113 -0.96 -2.40 -5.24
C SER A 113 -1.49 -1.70 -6.50
N ASP A 114 -2.27 -0.64 -6.32
CA ASP A 114 -3.06 -0.03 -7.38
C ASP A 114 -2.47 1.29 -7.91
N CYS A 115 -1.36 1.75 -7.33
CA CYS A 115 -0.67 2.98 -7.73
C CYS A 115 0.66 2.65 -8.44
N PRO A 116 0.67 2.51 -9.78
CA PRO A 116 1.87 2.17 -10.54
C PRO A 116 2.91 3.30 -10.61
N PHE A 117 2.53 4.52 -10.20
CA PHE A 117 3.36 5.72 -10.27
C PHE A 117 4.25 5.95 -9.04
N ILE A 118 4.21 5.05 -8.05
CA ILE A 118 5.18 5.08 -6.95
C ILE A 118 6.55 4.72 -7.52
N ASP A 119 7.53 5.60 -7.33
CA ASP A 119 8.92 5.37 -7.74
C ASP A 119 9.88 5.34 -6.54
N ALA A 120 11.17 5.11 -6.81
CA ALA A 120 12.19 5.06 -5.77
C ALA A 120 12.35 6.41 -5.03
N ALA A 121 12.16 7.54 -5.70
CA ALA A 121 12.29 8.86 -5.10
C ALA A 121 11.13 9.14 -4.13
N TYR A 122 9.91 8.72 -4.48
CA TYR A 122 8.74 8.81 -3.62
C TYR A 122 8.90 7.97 -2.35
N LEU A 123 9.40 6.74 -2.49
CA LEU A 123 9.72 5.88 -1.36
C LEU A 123 10.81 6.49 -0.46
N GLU A 124 11.86 7.05 -1.06
CA GLU A 124 12.95 7.71 -0.33
C GLU A 124 12.45 8.93 0.47
N GLN A 125 11.54 9.73 -0.10
CA GLN A 125 10.91 10.85 0.62
C GLN A 125 10.12 10.35 1.84
N ALA A 126 9.33 9.29 1.67
CA ALA A 126 8.57 8.70 2.77
C ALA A 126 9.48 8.19 3.89
N ILE A 127 10.55 7.49 3.53
CA ILE A 127 11.54 6.98 4.46
C ILE A 127 12.25 8.12 5.19
N THR A 128 12.69 9.14 4.46
CA THR A 128 13.41 10.30 5.01
C THR A 128 12.54 11.03 6.03
N ALA A 129 11.27 11.28 5.73
CA ALA A 129 10.36 11.93 6.66
C ALA A 129 10.18 11.15 7.99
N LEU A 130 10.05 9.82 7.94
CA LEU A 130 10.01 8.98 9.16
C LEU A 130 11.33 9.03 9.94
N ARG A 131 12.47 9.04 9.22
CA ARG A 131 13.80 9.14 9.84
C ARG A 131 14.05 10.50 10.50
N ASP A 132 13.54 11.57 9.91
CA ASP A 132 13.61 12.94 10.43
C ASP A 132 12.62 13.17 11.60
N GLY A 133 11.87 12.12 11.95
CA GLY A 133 11.11 12.02 13.18
C GLY A 133 9.61 12.26 13.01
N ALA A 134 9.08 12.25 11.78
CA ALA A 134 7.64 12.18 11.60
C ALA A 134 7.10 10.90 12.26
N ASP A 135 6.02 11.02 13.02
CA ASP A 135 5.29 9.89 13.58
C ASP A 135 4.54 9.12 12.49
N ALA A 136 4.10 9.83 11.44
CA ALA A 136 3.43 9.27 10.27
C ALA A 136 3.81 9.98 8.97
N VAL A 137 3.73 9.26 7.86
CA VAL A 137 3.83 9.82 6.52
C VAL A 137 2.66 9.32 5.69
N VAL A 138 2.05 10.18 4.91
CA VAL A 138 0.92 9.79 4.05
C VAL A 138 1.21 10.23 2.63
N GLY A 139 1.02 9.31 1.69
CA GLY A 139 0.91 9.59 0.27
C GLY A 139 -0.55 9.60 -0.15
N PRO A 140 -1.20 10.77 -0.25
CA PRO A 140 -2.63 10.84 -0.56
C PRO A 140 -2.92 10.28 -1.95
N ALA A 141 -4.08 9.65 -2.11
CA ALA A 141 -4.63 9.30 -3.41
C ALA A 141 -5.56 10.41 -3.89
N HIS A 142 -5.68 10.59 -5.20
CA HIS A 142 -6.61 11.59 -5.76
C HIS A 142 -8.09 11.29 -5.48
N ASP A 143 -8.43 10.03 -5.19
CA ASP A 143 -9.79 9.59 -4.90
C ASP A 143 -10.25 9.84 -3.44
N GLY A 144 -9.37 10.40 -2.61
CA GLY A 144 -9.61 10.69 -1.19
C GLY A 144 -9.14 9.59 -0.23
N GLY A 145 -8.53 8.52 -0.74
CA GLY A 145 -7.75 7.55 0.03
C GLY A 145 -6.28 7.93 0.18
N TYR A 146 -5.42 6.92 0.34
CA TYR A 146 -3.97 7.07 0.29
C TYR A 146 -3.34 5.85 -0.38
N VAL A 147 -2.31 6.09 -1.18
CA VAL A 147 -1.52 5.05 -1.84
C VAL A 147 -0.40 4.52 -0.93
N LEU A 148 -0.01 5.32 0.06
CA LEU A 148 1.08 5.04 1.00
C LEU A 148 0.72 5.54 2.41
N LEU A 149 0.96 4.72 3.42
CA LEU A 149 0.88 5.08 4.84
C LEU A 149 2.10 4.56 5.59
N GLY A 150 2.97 5.48 6.01
CA GLY A 150 4.12 5.24 6.88
C GLY A 150 3.79 5.52 8.34
N LEU A 151 4.22 4.65 9.26
CA LEU A 151 3.98 4.78 10.70
C LEU A 151 5.23 4.35 11.49
N CYS A 152 5.66 5.19 12.44
CA CYS A 152 6.70 4.82 13.41
C CYS A 152 6.16 3.97 14.58
N ARG A 153 4.83 3.97 14.79
CA ARG A 153 4.16 3.14 15.80
C ARG A 153 2.73 2.82 15.36
N PRO A 154 2.20 1.63 15.67
CA PRO A 154 0.79 1.34 15.45
C PRO A 154 -0.07 2.20 16.39
N GLU A 155 -1.18 2.73 15.86
CA GLU A 155 -2.15 3.52 16.63
C GLU A 155 -3.57 3.18 16.16
N PRO A 156 -4.34 2.43 16.96
CA PRO A 156 -5.69 2.00 16.58
C PRO A 156 -6.64 3.14 16.21
N ARG A 157 -6.48 4.32 16.83
CA ARG A 157 -7.34 5.49 16.56
C ARG A 157 -7.25 6.01 15.13
N LEU A 158 -6.15 5.72 14.41
CA LEU A 158 -6.02 6.08 12.99
C LEU A 158 -6.94 5.28 12.07
N PHE A 159 -7.37 4.10 12.51
CA PHE A 159 -8.13 3.14 11.70
C PHE A 159 -9.59 3.00 12.15
N SER A 160 -9.92 3.46 13.36
CA SER A 160 -11.26 3.33 13.93
C SER A 160 -12.26 4.33 13.32
N GLY A 161 -13.41 3.81 12.90
CA GLY A 161 -14.52 4.63 12.37
C GLY A 161 -14.23 5.25 11.00
N ILE A 162 -13.24 4.74 10.27
CA ILE A 162 -12.91 5.19 8.92
C ILE A 162 -13.85 4.50 7.90
N PRO A 163 -14.58 5.26 7.07
CA PRO A 163 -15.42 4.70 6.01
C PRO A 163 -14.55 4.26 4.81
N TRP A 164 -13.93 3.07 4.92
CA TRP A 164 -13.05 2.53 3.90
C TRP A 164 -13.70 2.46 2.51
N GLY A 165 -12.97 2.87 1.48
CA GLY A 165 -13.43 2.88 0.08
C GLY A 165 -14.26 4.11 -0.32
N THR A 166 -14.26 5.16 0.52
CA THR A 166 -14.86 6.48 0.24
C THR A 166 -13.78 7.55 0.10
N ASP A 167 -14.17 8.72 -0.39
CA ASP A 167 -13.31 9.91 -0.56
C ASP A 167 -12.98 10.63 0.75
N ARG A 168 -13.52 10.15 1.88
CA ARG A 168 -13.33 10.76 3.20
C ARG A 168 -12.19 10.15 3.99
N VAL A 169 -11.61 9.03 3.52
CA VAL A 169 -10.60 8.26 4.26
C VAL A 169 -9.44 9.15 4.69
N TRP A 170 -8.79 9.84 3.75
CA TRP A 170 -7.66 10.70 4.06
C TRP A 170 -8.04 11.86 4.97
N SER A 171 -9.14 12.55 4.68
CA SER A 171 -9.58 13.70 5.49
C SER A 171 -9.75 13.34 6.97
N LEU A 172 -10.37 12.19 7.25
CA LEU A 172 -10.59 11.68 8.60
C LEU A 172 -9.29 11.20 9.25
N THR A 173 -8.44 10.48 8.52
CA THR A 173 -7.11 10.09 9.03
C THR A 173 -6.27 11.32 9.40
N ARG A 174 -6.32 12.39 8.60
CA ARG A 174 -5.63 13.66 8.90
C ARG A 174 -6.16 14.33 10.17
N GLU A 175 -7.48 14.29 10.39
CA GLU A 175 -8.08 14.76 11.64
C GLU A 175 -7.57 13.95 12.84
N ARG A 176 -7.53 12.62 12.72
CA ARG A 176 -6.97 11.75 13.78
C ARG A 176 -5.51 12.05 14.07
N LEU A 177 -4.67 12.22 13.05
CA LEU A 177 -3.26 12.60 13.23
C LEU A 177 -3.11 13.91 14.01
N ARG A 178 -3.99 14.88 13.76
CA ARG A 178 -4.01 16.17 14.49
C ARG A 178 -4.50 16.02 15.93
N GLU A 179 -5.57 15.27 16.16
CA GLU A 179 -6.09 14.96 17.50
C GLU A 179 -5.04 14.25 18.38
N LEU A 180 -4.21 13.41 17.75
CA LEU A 180 -3.11 12.72 18.41
C LEU A 180 -1.89 13.62 18.69
N ALA A 181 -1.89 14.86 18.19
CA ALA A 181 -0.75 15.76 18.18
C ALA A 181 0.51 15.13 17.54
N TRP A 182 0.33 14.29 16.53
CA TRP A 182 1.43 13.65 15.82
C TRP A 182 2.07 14.61 14.81
N ARG A 183 3.39 14.51 14.67
CA ARG A 183 4.09 15.13 13.55
C ARG A 183 3.90 14.21 12.35
N PHE A 184 3.26 14.70 11.30
CA PHE A 184 3.09 13.92 10.09
C PHE A 184 3.51 14.70 8.85
N HIS A 185 3.91 13.97 7.82
CA HIS A 185 4.30 14.53 6.54
C HIS A 185 3.33 14.06 5.44
N GLU A 186 2.84 15.00 4.64
CA GLU A 186 2.02 14.73 3.46
C GLU A 186 2.92 14.78 2.22
N LEU A 187 3.04 13.67 1.50
CA LEU A 187 3.73 13.61 0.22
C LEU A 187 2.85 14.17 -0.90
N ALA A 188 3.44 14.35 -2.09
CA ALA A 188 2.66 14.66 -3.29
C ALA A 188 1.59 13.58 -3.53
N PRO A 189 0.35 13.96 -3.89
CA PRO A 189 -0.68 12.99 -4.20
C PRO A 189 -0.34 12.23 -5.48
N LEU A 190 -0.72 10.96 -5.53
CA LEU A 190 -0.61 10.11 -6.71
C LEU A 190 -1.98 9.56 -7.12
N ALA A 191 -2.10 9.14 -8.37
CA ALA A 191 -3.28 8.43 -8.85
C ALA A 191 -3.16 6.93 -8.59
N ASP A 192 -4.22 6.33 -8.07
CA ASP A 192 -4.44 4.90 -8.13
C ASP A 192 -5.38 4.54 -9.30
N ILE A 193 -5.17 3.38 -9.90
CA ILE A 193 -5.93 2.96 -11.08
C ILE A 193 -7.11 2.12 -10.63
N ASP A 194 -8.23 2.72 -10.24
CA ASP A 194 -9.38 1.99 -9.65
C ASP A 194 -10.69 2.13 -10.43
N ARG A 195 -10.85 3.22 -11.20
CA ARG A 195 -12.05 3.54 -11.98
C ARG A 195 -11.75 3.74 -13.47
N PRO A 196 -12.75 3.58 -14.36
CA PRO A 196 -12.55 3.64 -15.80
C PRO A 196 -11.77 4.86 -16.31
N GLN A 197 -12.00 6.04 -15.73
CA GLN A 197 -11.30 7.26 -16.14
C GLN A 197 -9.79 7.23 -15.86
N ASP A 198 -9.34 6.40 -14.91
CA ASP A 198 -7.93 6.31 -14.52
C ASP A 198 -7.11 5.54 -15.58
N LEU A 199 -7.77 4.76 -16.46
CA LEU A 199 -7.09 4.01 -17.52
C LEU A 199 -6.32 4.92 -18.49
N ALA A 200 -6.79 6.14 -18.72
CA ALA A 200 -6.09 7.12 -19.55
C ALA A 200 -4.70 7.49 -19.00
N LEU A 201 -4.48 7.34 -17.69
CA LEU A 201 -3.19 7.60 -17.05
C LEU A 201 -2.14 6.53 -17.36
N LEU A 202 -2.57 5.33 -17.78
CA LEU A 202 -1.69 4.23 -18.15
C LEU A 202 -1.23 4.28 -19.61
N GLU A 203 -1.89 5.09 -20.44
CA GLU A 203 -1.56 5.25 -21.86
C GLU A 203 -0.49 6.33 -22.10
N THR A 204 -0.13 7.07 -21.05
CA THR A 204 0.81 8.20 -21.09
C THR A 204 2.28 7.85 -20.78
N ASP A 205 2.62 6.57 -20.63
CA ASP A 205 4.00 6.07 -20.44
C ASP A 205 4.66 5.58 -21.73
#